data_AF-A0A930JHH4-F1
#
_entry.id   AF-A0A930JHH4-F1
#
_cell.length_a   1.000
_cell.length_b   1.000
_cell.length_c   1.000
_cell.angle_alpha   90.00
_cell.angle_beta   90.00
_cell.angle_gamma   90.00
#
_symmetry.space_group_name_H-M   'P 1'
#
loop_
_entity.id
_entity.type
_entity.pdbx_description
1 polymer ?
#
loop_
_entity_poly.entity_id
_entity_poly.type
_entity_poly.pdbx_seq_one_letter_code
_entity_poly.pdbx_strand_id
1 'polypeptide(L)'
;MVLPFLIACNENHSFSLDESRQLLIVHNFLHMEIESDCLDPSESHLFFITKKNEFDTRSCDTINFRNVSSALSVEEMNSYGITKNLRRIKFRPNTRYVVIHSGMGAQVYIKEYFWADSKGKLRRIRNPK
;
A
#
# COMPACT_ATOMS: atom_id res chain seq x y z
N MET A 1 21.26 30.31 -1.87
CA MET A 1 20.36 30.07 -3.02
C MET A 1 20.10 28.57 -3.06
N VAL A 2 18.99 28.12 -2.46
CA VAL A 2 18.60 26.71 -2.42
C VAL A 2 17.58 26.52 -3.53
N LEU A 3 17.89 25.67 -4.50
CA LEU A 3 16.96 25.28 -5.55
C LEU A 3 15.75 24.61 -4.87
N PRO A 4 14.53 25.15 -4.92
CA PRO A 4 13.37 24.37 -4.54
C PRO A 4 13.23 23.30 -5.61
N PHE A 5 13.39 22.04 -5.21
CA PHE A 5 13.03 20.91 -6.05
C PHE A 5 11.58 21.14 -6.50
N LEU A 6 11.39 21.36 -7.80
CA LEU A 6 10.08 21.34 -8.45
C LEU A 6 9.59 19.88 -8.46
N ILE A 7 9.30 19.36 -7.27
CA ILE A 7 8.48 18.16 -7.11
C ILE A 7 7.10 18.60 -7.62
N ALA A 8 6.51 17.83 -8.53
CA ALA A 8 5.19 18.13 -9.06
C ALA A 8 4.23 18.43 -7.90
N CYS A 9 3.85 19.70 -7.74
CA CYS A 9 2.90 20.19 -6.75
C CYS A 9 1.49 19.74 -7.14
N ASN A 10 1.25 18.44 -7.14
CA ASN A 10 -0.10 17.92 -7.19
C ASN A 10 -0.53 17.69 -5.73
N GLU A 11 -1.52 18.42 -5.25
CA GLU A 11 -2.06 18.27 -3.89
C GLU A 11 -2.80 16.93 -3.71
N ASN A 12 -3.05 16.21 -4.80
CA ASN A 12 -3.73 14.93 -4.75
C ASN A 12 -2.79 13.84 -4.22
N HIS A 13 -3.02 13.41 -2.99
CA HIS A 13 -2.35 12.26 -2.37
C HIS A 13 -3.27 11.06 -2.20
N SER A 14 -4.48 11.11 -2.77
CA SER A 14 -5.45 10.02 -2.66
C SER A 14 -4.95 8.73 -3.33
N PHE A 15 -5.61 7.64 -2.98
CA PHE A 15 -5.44 6.38 -3.67
C PHE A 15 -6.79 5.71 -3.91
N SER A 16 -6.83 4.77 -4.84
CA SER A 16 -8.01 3.98 -5.14
C SER A 16 -7.64 2.52 -5.39
N LEU A 17 -8.60 1.63 -5.12
CA LEU A 17 -8.48 0.20 -5.35
C LEU A 17 -9.26 -0.20 -6.61
N ASP A 18 -8.55 -0.76 -7.60
CA ASP A 18 -9.19 -1.52 -8.67
C ASP A 18 -9.36 -2.97 -8.19
N GLU A 19 -10.56 -3.30 -7.72
CA GLU A 19 -10.86 -4.64 -7.20
C GLU A 19 -10.77 -5.73 -8.28
N SER A 20 -11.02 -5.41 -9.55
CA SER A 20 -11.01 -6.39 -10.63
C SER A 20 -9.58 -6.85 -10.92
N ARG A 21 -8.65 -5.88 -10.99
CA ARG A 21 -7.24 -6.10 -11.27
C ARG A 21 -6.42 -6.39 -10.02
N GLN A 22 -6.97 -6.12 -8.84
CA GLN A 22 -6.29 -6.25 -7.54
C GLN A 22 -5.00 -5.41 -7.52
N LEU A 23 -5.15 -4.11 -7.77
CA LEU A 23 -4.07 -3.13 -7.70
C LEU A 23 -4.55 -1.83 -7.05
N LEU A 24 -3.62 -1.12 -6.42
CA LEU A 24 -3.83 0.24 -5.95
C LEU A 24 -3.28 1.23 -6.97
N ILE A 25 -4.01 2.31 -7.19
CA ILE A 25 -3.58 3.49 -7.93
C ILE A 25 -3.33 4.57 -6.89
N VAL A 26 -2.08 5.02 -6.77
CA VAL A 26 -1.65 5.92 -5.70
C VAL A 26 -1.07 7.19 -6.30
N HIS A 27 -1.65 8.34 -5.96
CA HIS A 27 -1.15 9.63 -6.41
C HIS A 27 -0.03 10.13 -5.51
N ASN A 28 1.06 10.63 -6.12
CA ASN A 28 2.27 11.08 -5.43
C ASN A 28 2.78 10.06 -4.40
N PHE A 29 3.00 8.83 -4.86
CA PHE A 29 3.37 7.72 -3.99
C PHE A 29 4.78 7.90 -3.40
N LEU A 30 4.87 7.75 -2.08
CA LEU A 30 6.13 7.75 -1.33
C LEU A 30 6.25 6.48 -0.49
N HIS A 31 5.32 6.31 0.45
CA HIS A 31 5.31 5.21 1.40
C HIS A 31 3.88 4.73 1.66
N MET A 32 3.69 3.42 1.66
CA MET A 32 2.39 2.82 1.94
C MET A 32 2.53 1.62 2.86
N GLU A 33 1.59 1.53 3.80
CA GLU A 33 1.46 0.43 4.75
C GLU A 33 0.13 -0.27 4.52
N ILE A 34 0.14 -1.60 4.56
CA ILE A 34 -1.08 -2.40 4.56
C ILE A 34 -1.04 -3.34 5.75
N GLU A 35 -1.86 -3.06 6.76
CA GLU A 35 -1.86 -3.76 8.04
C GLU A 35 -3.16 -4.52 8.21
N SER A 36 -3.12 -5.76 8.68
CA SER A 36 -4.30 -6.48 9.12
C SER A 36 -4.85 -5.85 10.41
N ASP A 37 -6.12 -5.46 10.39
CA ASP A 37 -6.88 -5.01 11.57
C ASP A 37 -7.25 -6.24 12.42
N CYS A 38 -6.25 -6.88 13.03
CA CYS A 38 -6.39 -8.04 13.89
C CYS A 38 -6.02 -7.68 15.33
N LEU A 39 -6.79 -8.19 16.30
CA LEU A 39 -6.51 -7.99 17.72
C LEU A 39 -5.41 -8.93 18.25
N ASP A 40 -5.14 -10.04 17.55
CA ASP A 40 -4.11 -11.00 17.93
C ASP A 40 -2.78 -10.63 17.23
N PRO A 41 -1.74 -10.21 17.97
CA PRO A 41 -0.45 -9.86 17.39
C PRO A 41 0.22 -11.02 16.67
N SER A 42 -0.04 -12.27 17.07
CA SER A 42 0.53 -13.45 16.43
C SER A 42 -0.02 -13.69 15.01
N GLU A 43 -1.16 -13.08 14.73
CA GLU A 43 -1.89 -13.16 13.47
C GLU A 43 -1.82 -11.85 12.67
N SER A 44 -1.05 -10.88 13.16
CA SER A 44 -0.82 -9.60 12.49
C SER A 44 0.04 -9.79 11.24
N HIS A 45 -0.37 -9.12 10.17
CA HIS A 45 0.33 -9.04 8.89
C HIS A 45 0.45 -7.57 8.49
N LEU A 46 1.67 -7.13 8.27
CA LEU A 46 1.99 -5.77 7.85
C LEU A 46 2.84 -5.81 6.59
N PHE A 47 2.39 -5.09 5.56
CA PHE A 47 3.17 -4.87 4.35
C PHE A 47 3.66 -3.43 4.33
N PHE A 48 4.96 -3.25 4.16
CA PHE A 48 5.59 -1.95 3.89
C PHE A 48 5.96 -1.87 2.40
N ILE A 49 5.49 -0.83 1.72
CA ILE A 49 5.69 -0.63 0.30
C ILE A 49 6.34 0.73 0.08
N THR A 50 7.49 0.74 -0.57
CA THR A 50 8.25 1.95 -0.89
C THR A 50 8.78 1.93 -2.31
N LYS A 51 9.11 3.11 -2.85
CA LYS A 51 9.89 3.21 -4.09
C LYS A 51 11.35 2.87 -3.80
N LYS A 52 11.99 2.13 -4.70
CA LYS A 52 13.45 1.91 -4.63
C LYS A 52 14.24 3.14 -5.04
N ASN A 53 13.70 3.95 -5.94
CA ASN A 53 14.25 5.25 -6.29
C ASN A 53 13.41 6.34 -5.61
N GLU A 54 13.94 6.92 -4.54
CA GLU A 54 13.29 7.99 -3.78
C GLU A 54 13.10 9.29 -4.60
N PHE A 55 13.85 9.45 -5.68
CA PHE A 55 13.74 10.60 -6.60
C PHE A 55 12.75 10.37 -7.75
N ASP A 56 12.05 9.22 -7.80
CA ASP A 56 11.01 8.98 -8.80
C ASP A 56 9.75 9.81 -8.48
N THR A 57 9.61 10.93 -9.18
CA THR A 57 8.56 11.94 -9.00
C THR A 57 7.31 11.70 -9.84
N ARG A 58 7.06 10.46 -10.29
CA ARG A 58 5.79 10.12 -10.95
C ARG A 58 4.60 10.58 -10.11
N SER A 59 3.66 11.24 -10.78
CA SER A 59 2.43 11.76 -10.17
C SER A 59 1.44 10.65 -9.83
N CYS A 60 1.59 9.46 -10.41
CA CYS A 60 0.73 8.32 -10.19
C CYS A 60 1.53 7.02 -10.32
N ASP A 61 1.39 6.16 -9.32
CA ASP A 61 1.99 4.83 -9.27
C ASP A 61 0.91 3.76 -9.16
N THR A 62 1.23 2.56 -9.65
CA THR A 62 0.34 1.40 -9.55
C THR A 62 1.02 0.29 -8.77
N ILE A 63 0.37 -0.18 -7.70
CA ILE A 63 0.83 -1.29 -6.88
C ILE A 63 -0.03 -2.50 -7.22
N ASN A 64 0.47 -3.39 -8.07
CA ASN A 64 -0.21 -4.64 -8.40
C ASN A 64 0.14 -5.73 -7.39
N PHE A 65 -0.87 -6.22 -6.65
CA PHE A 65 -0.64 -7.19 -5.59
C PHE A 65 -0.18 -8.56 -6.11
N ARG A 66 -0.52 -8.92 -7.36
CA ARG A 66 -0.14 -10.20 -7.96
C ARG A 66 1.25 -10.19 -8.58
N ASN A 67 1.68 -9.04 -9.08
CA ASN A 67 2.96 -8.86 -9.75
C ASN A 67 3.52 -7.47 -9.41
N VAL A 68 4.18 -7.39 -8.26
CA VAL A 68 4.78 -6.15 -7.77
C VAL A 68 5.89 -5.72 -8.73
N SER A 69 5.84 -4.45 -9.14
CA SER A 69 6.86 -3.86 -10.01
C SER A 69 8.25 -3.94 -9.38
N SER A 70 9.27 -4.18 -10.19
CA SER A 70 10.67 -4.20 -9.74
C SER A 70 11.15 -2.85 -9.20
N ALA A 71 10.46 -1.76 -9.55
CA ALA A 71 10.70 -0.41 -9.04
C ALA A 71 10.27 -0.22 -7.58
N LEU A 72 9.48 -1.14 -7.03
CA LEU A 72 9.00 -1.12 -5.67
C LEU A 72 9.81 -2.07 -4.78
N SER A 73 9.98 -1.69 -3.52
CA SER A 73 10.37 -2.58 -2.44
C SER A 73 9.12 -2.92 -1.64
N VAL A 74 8.91 -4.21 -1.38
CA VAL A 74 7.81 -4.69 -0.53
C VAL A 74 8.41 -5.57 0.55
N GLU A 75 8.14 -5.22 1.79
CA GLU A 75 8.50 -5.99 2.97
C GLU A 75 7.22 -6.48 3.65
N GLU A 76 7.18 -7.75 4.04
CA GLU A 76 6.12 -8.32 4.86
C GLU A 76 6.68 -8.61 6.25
N MET A 77 5.98 -8.15 7.26
CA MET A 77 6.26 -8.40 8.66
C MET A 77 5.08 -9.17 9.26
N ASN A 78 5.39 -10.29 9.90
CA ASN A 78 4.44 -11.10 10.66
C ASN A 78 5.13 -11.73 11.87
N SER A 79 4.43 -12.62 12.58
CA SER A 79 4.94 -13.30 13.77
C SER A 79 6.19 -14.17 13.53
N TYR A 80 6.48 -14.55 12.28
CA TYR A 80 7.64 -15.34 11.90
C TYR A 80 8.87 -14.48 11.52
N GLY A 81 8.71 -13.16 11.42
CA GLY A 81 9.78 -12.22 11.11
C GLY A 81 9.49 -11.36 9.88
N ILE A 82 10.56 -10.87 9.23
CA ILE A 82 10.49 -9.95 8.10
C ILE A 82 10.95 -10.64 6.81
N THR A 83 10.10 -10.63 5.79
CA THR A 83 10.43 -11.06 4.42
C THR A 83 10.54 -9.84 3.52
N LYS A 84 11.67 -9.68 2.83
CA LYS A 84 11.94 -8.51 1.97
C LYS A 84 11.81 -8.82 0.49
N ASN A 85 11.61 -7.77 -0.32
CA ASN A 85 11.57 -7.83 -1.79
C ASN A 85 10.53 -8.79 -2.35
N LEU A 86 9.33 -8.79 -1.76
CA LEU A 86 8.23 -9.60 -2.25
C LEU A 86 7.80 -9.19 -3.66
N ARG A 87 7.64 -10.19 -4.53
CA ARG A 87 7.07 -10.01 -5.88
C ARG A 87 5.56 -10.11 -5.91
N ARG A 88 4.95 -10.50 -4.79
CA ARG A 88 3.51 -10.70 -4.63
C ARG A 88 3.10 -10.41 -3.20
N ILE A 89 2.03 -9.65 -3.05
CA ILE A 89 1.35 -9.40 -1.78
C ILE A 89 0.16 -10.36 -1.70
N LYS A 90 0.07 -11.12 -0.61
CA LYS A 90 -1.03 -12.07 -0.38
C LYS A 90 -1.74 -11.68 0.90
N PHE A 91 -3.02 -11.32 0.78
CA PHE A 91 -3.85 -11.04 1.94
C PHE A 91 -4.44 -12.33 2.50
N ARG A 92 -4.56 -12.38 3.81
CA ARG A 92 -5.29 -13.44 4.51
C ARG A 92 -6.77 -13.34 4.16
N PRO A 93 -7.44 -14.47 3.86
CA PRO A 93 -8.88 -14.49 3.64
C PRO A 93 -9.66 -13.96 4.84
N ASN A 94 -10.84 -13.39 4.57
CA ASN A 94 -11.80 -12.94 5.59
C ASN A 94 -11.20 -12.02 6.67
N THR A 95 -10.24 -11.18 6.27
CA THR A 95 -9.49 -10.31 7.17
C THR A 95 -9.69 -8.85 6.76
N ARG A 96 -9.88 -7.97 7.74
CA ARG A 96 -9.91 -6.52 7.50
C ARG A 96 -8.49 -6.00 7.43
N TYR A 97 -8.25 -5.09 6.50
CA TYR A 97 -6.98 -4.41 6.33
C TYR A 97 -7.17 -2.91 6.40
N VAL A 98 -6.18 -2.25 6.98
CA VAL A 98 -5.98 -0.81 6.93
C VAL A 98 -4.91 -0.55 5.87
N VAL A 99 -5.21 0.33 4.92
CA VAL A 99 -4.21 0.86 3.98
C VAL A 99 -3.92 2.29 4.36
N ILE A 100 -2.65 2.57 4.64
CA ILE A 100 -2.15 3.87 5.06
C ILE A 100 -1.21 4.39 3.97
N HIS A 101 -1.52 5.54 3.40
CA HIS A 101 -0.62 6.28 2.52
C HIS A 101 -0.04 7.46 3.29
N SER A 102 1.27 7.42 3.53
CA SER A 102 2.00 8.45 4.28
C SER A 102 2.98 9.16 3.36
N GLY A 103 3.02 10.49 3.44
CA GLY A 103 3.88 11.33 2.60
C GLY A 103 4.79 12.28 3.37
N MET A 104 5.48 13.14 2.62
CA MET A 104 6.61 13.93 3.11
C MET A 104 6.21 14.84 4.29
N GLY A 105 7.01 14.78 5.37
CA GLY A 105 6.84 15.63 6.55
C GLY A 105 5.58 15.36 7.40
N ALA A 106 4.96 14.17 7.29
CA ALA A 106 3.71 13.82 7.97
C ALA A 106 2.50 14.71 7.59
N GLN A 107 2.61 15.52 6.54
CA GLN A 107 1.51 16.35 6.03
C GLN A 107 0.46 15.52 5.28
N VAL A 108 0.85 14.33 4.81
CA VAL A 108 -0.02 13.41 4.10
C VAL A 108 -0.15 12.15 4.95
N TYR A 109 -1.35 11.92 5.45
CA TYR A 109 -1.73 10.70 6.16
C TYR A 109 -3.16 10.33 5.76
N ILE A 110 -3.30 9.41 4.81
CA ILE A 110 -4.60 8.91 4.36
C ILE A 110 -4.75 7.48 4.82
N LYS A 111 -5.84 7.20 5.53
CA LYS A 111 -6.16 5.88 6.08
C LYS A 111 -7.51 5.42 5.54
N GLU A 112 -7.50 4.32 4.78
CA GLU A 112 -8.73 3.66 4.31
C GLU A 112 -8.79 2.20 4.78
N TYR A 113 -9.99 1.67 4.91
CA TYR A 113 -10.24 0.30 5.35
C TYR A 113 -10.79 -0.55 4.21
N PHE A 114 -10.27 -1.77 4.10
CA PHE A 114 -10.69 -2.75 3.11
C PHE A 114 -10.92 -4.11 3.76
N TRP A 115 -11.65 -4.97 3.05
CA TRP A 115 -11.91 -6.35 3.46
C TRP A 115 -11.32 -7.31 2.45
N ALA A 116 -10.51 -8.27 2.90
CA ALA A 116 -10.11 -9.39 2.08
C ALA A 116 -11.23 -10.45 2.06
N ASP A 117 -11.74 -10.78 0.88
CA ASP A 117 -12.77 -11.82 0.72
C ASP A 117 -12.24 -13.22 1.04
N SER A 118 -13.08 -14.25 0.92
CA SER A 118 -12.71 -15.64 1.21
C SER A 118 -11.59 -16.19 0.31
N LYS A 119 -11.23 -15.48 -0.77
CA LYS A 119 -10.13 -15.82 -1.68
C LYS A 119 -8.90 -14.93 -1.44
N GLY A 120 -8.91 -14.09 -0.41
CA GLY A 120 -7.83 -13.14 -0.11
C GLY A 120 -7.74 -12.00 -1.12
N LYS A 121 -8.84 -11.66 -1.82
CA LYS A 121 -8.89 -10.48 -2.68
C LYS A 121 -9.41 -9.29 -1.90
N LEU A 122 -8.73 -8.16 -2.01
CA LEU A 122 -9.09 -6.93 -1.32
C LEU A 122 -10.35 -6.30 -1.97
N ARG A 123 -11.27 -5.86 -1.12
CA ARG A 123 -12.58 -5.27 -1.47
C ARG A 123 -12.86 -4.04 -0.62
N ARG A 124 -13.56 -3.05 -1.17
CA ARG A 124 -14.00 -1.86 -0.42
C ARG A 124 -15.15 -2.19 0.54
N ILE A 125 -15.97 -3.20 0.23
CA ILE A 125 -17.13 -3.60 1.03
C ILE A 125 -17.01 -5.09 1.39
N ARG A 126 -17.32 -5.43 2.65
CA ARG A 126 -17.30 -6.82 3.16
C ARG A 126 -18.21 -7.76 2.38
N ASN A 127 -19.35 -7.25 1.88
CA ASN A 127 -20.31 -7.94 1.02
C ASN A 127 -20.68 -7.03 -0.17
N PRO A 128 -20.04 -7.17 -1.34
CA PRO A 128 -20.55 -6.53 -2.54
C PRO A 128 -21.93 -7.16 -2.88
N LYS A 129 -22.92 -6.31 -3.18
CA LYS A 129 -24.27 -6.75 -3.59
C LYS A 129 -24.23 -7.58 -4.86
#